data_AF-A0A2V8SXB7-F1
#
_entry.id   AF-A0A2V8SXB7-F1
#
_cell.length_a   1.000
_cell.length_b   1.000
_cell.length_c   1.000
_cell.angle_alpha   90.00
_cell.angle_beta   90.00
_cell.angle_gamma   90.00
#
_symmetry.space_group_name_H-M   'P 1'
#
loop_
_entity.id
_entity.type
_entity.pdbx_description
1 polymer ?
#
loop_
_entity_poly.entity_id
_entity_poly.type
_entity_poly.pdbx_seq_one_letter_code
_entity_poly.pdbx_strand_id
1 'polypeptide(L)'
;DAETNKQLRTLSKSPSDYRARLPHGYRRISFSPVAFSPDGKLIAIANGAVVRFWNPSTGDYVGELKHEGNASSNVSSMAFSSDGTLLAVGTYGGDVKIWVAASQKLFSKLPDKDKHADRIYALAFSPNGKSLVFNNKDAIEWWDRSLTKKLRQLEFGRTITDRADEYATAQAAAFSPDSTLLAVAYNDGDAVIYDSADGRERAVLLCQKKATSYLDFSPDGRLLLTGGDDGTLKLWDIATLRELLTLRWHTNKIMAAAFSPDGQKLATLDDDHNLRVWHAPTDAVEAVARREGP
;
A
#
# COMPACT_ATOMS: atom_id res chain seq x y z
N ASP A 1 5.68 -1.16 23.74
CA ASP A 1 6.17 -2.07 24.81
C ASP A 1 5.27 -3.33 24.83
N ALA A 2 5.43 -4.21 25.81
CA ALA A 2 4.63 -5.44 25.92
C ALA A 2 3.12 -5.16 26.06
N GLU A 3 2.73 -3.99 26.57
CA GLU A 3 1.34 -3.52 26.68
C GLU A 3 0.77 -3.17 25.29
N THR A 4 1.56 -2.48 24.45
CA THR A 4 1.19 -2.16 23.06
C THR A 4 0.97 -3.42 22.21
N ASN A 5 1.81 -4.43 22.38
CA ASN A 5 1.67 -5.72 21.67
C ASN A 5 0.42 -6.51 22.10
N LYS A 6 -0.05 -6.33 23.34
CA LYS A 6 -1.28 -6.95 23.84
C LYS A 6 -2.52 -6.27 23.27
N GLN A 7 -2.51 -4.94 23.11
CA GLN A 7 -3.60 -4.20 22.49
C GLN A 7 -3.74 -4.51 20.99
N LEU A 8 -2.64 -4.64 20.24
CA LEU A 8 -2.66 -5.03 18.82
C LEU A 8 -3.25 -6.44 18.60
N ARG A 9 -2.95 -7.41 19.48
CA ARG A 9 -3.54 -8.77 19.44
C ARG A 9 -5.04 -8.80 19.75
N THR A 10 -5.56 -7.76 20.40
CA THR A 10 -6.99 -7.69 20.75
C THR A 10 -7.80 -7.11 19.58
N LEU A 11 -7.19 -6.22 18.78
CA LEU A 11 -7.75 -5.66 17.55
C LEU A 11 -7.72 -6.65 16.36
N SER A 12 -6.84 -7.66 16.39
CA SER A 12 -6.71 -8.67 15.32
C SER A 12 -7.74 -9.81 15.37
N LYS A 13 -8.69 -9.79 16.32
CA LYS A 13 -9.78 -10.77 16.36
C LYS A 13 -10.88 -10.38 15.36
N SER A 14 -10.74 -10.81 14.10
CA SER A 14 -11.89 -10.87 13.19
C SER A 14 -12.83 -12.00 13.63
N PRO A 15 -14.15 -11.79 13.69
CA PRO A 15 -15.12 -12.87 13.81
C PRO A 15 -14.99 -13.84 12.63
N SER A 16 -15.10 -15.12 12.96
CA SER A 16 -14.80 -16.32 12.15
C SER A 16 -15.73 -16.61 10.97
N ASP A 17 -16.57 -15.69 10.52
CA ASP A 17 -17.65 -16.01 9.56
C ASP A 17 -17.61 -15.17 8.29
N TYR A 18 -16.74 -15.54 7.35
CA TYR A 18 -17.00 -15.38 5.91
C TYR A 18 -16.29 -16.51 5.13
N ARG A 19 -16.74 -17.75 5.36
CA ARG A 19 -16.38 -18.93 4.54
C ARG A 19 -17.33 -19.04 3.35
N ALA A 20 -17.11 -18.23 2.31
CA ALA A 20 -17.67 -18.51 0.99
C ALA A 20 -16.56 -19.08 0.09
N ARG A 21 -16.66 -20.36 -0.24
CA ARG A 21 -15.77 -21.04 -1.20
C ARG A 21 -16.04 -20.49 -2.59
N LEU A 22 -15.06 -19.84 -3.21
CA LEU A 22 -15.02 -19.60 -4.65
C LEU A 22 -13.97 -20.52 -5.29
N PRO A 23 -14.18 -20.97 -6.55
CA PRO A 23 -13.30 -21.94 -7.20
C PRO A 23 -11.95 -21.28 -7.55
N HIS A 24 -10.88 -22.06 -7.38
CA HIS A 24 -9.47 -21.77 -7.69
C HIS A 24 -8.69 -20.95 -6.64
N GLY A 25 -8.11 -21.67 -5.67
CA GLY A 25 -6.70 -21.58 -5.28
C GLY A 25 -6.18 -20.35 -4.53
N TYR A 26 -6.84 -19.19 -4.58
CA TYR A 26 -6.44 -18.01 -3.84
C TYR A 26 -7.23 -17.91 -2.54
N ARG A 27 -6.63 -18.33 -1.41
CA ARG A 27 -7.06 -17.83 -0.09
C ARG A 27 -6.73 -16.33 -0.04
N ARG A 28 -7.66 -15.47 -0.48
CA ARG A 28 -7.56 -14.03 -0.25
C ARG A 28 -7.98 -13.73 1.18
N ILE A 29 -7.01 -13.45 2.05
CA ILE A 29 -7.26 -12.74 3.30
C ILE A 29 -7.48 -11.28 2.91
N SER A 30 -8.72 -10.82 3.06
CA SER A 30 -9.06 -9.42 2.91
C SER A 30 -8.43 -8.68 4.08
N PHE A 31 -7.27 -8.06 3.87
CA PHE A 31 -6.79 -7.04 4.80
C PHE A 31 -7.79 -5.91 4.76
N SER A 32 -8.46 -5.67 5.88
CA SER A 32 -9.16 -4.42 6.13
C SER A 32 -8.16 -3.28 5.94
N PRO A 33 -8.26 -2.44 4.90
CA PRO A 33 -7.35 -1.32 4.78
C PRO A 33 -7.49 -0.42 6.01
N VAL A 34 -6.35 0.12 6.45
CA VAL A 34 -6.23 1.05 7.56
C VAL A 34 -5.46 2.25 7.04
N ALA A 35 -5.89 3.46 7.41
CA ALA A 35 -5.18 4.69 7.10
C ALA A 35 -5.18 5.61 8.32
N PHE A 36 -4.05 6.26 8.60
CA PHE A 36 -3.94 7.32 9.59
C PHE A 36 -3.98 8.67 8.88
N SER A 37 -4.64 9.66 9.48
CA SER A 37 -4.48 11.03 9.03
C SER A 37 -3.03 11.50 9.31
N PRO A 38 -2.46 12.38 8.48
CA PRO A 38 -1.09 12.86 8.66
C PRO A 38 -0.83 13.53 10.01
N ASP A 39 -1.86 14.14 10.62
CA ASP A 39 -1.78 14.75 11.95
C ASP A 39 -1.96 13.75 13.11
N GLY A 40 -2.19 12.47 12.80
CA GLY A 40 -2.37 11.40 13.77
C GLY A 40 -3.66 11.49 14.59
N LYS A 41 -4.61 12.36 14.22
CA LYS A 41 -5.86 12.55 15.00
C LYS A 41 -7.01 11.66 14.56
N LEU A 42 -6.92 11.07 13.38
CA LEU A 42 -7.91 10.14 12.85
C LEU A 42 -7.24 8.86 12.37
N ILE A 43 -7.90 7.74 12.66
CA ILE A 43 -7.65 6.45 12.02
C ILE A 43 -8.92 6.01 11.30
N ALA A 44 -8.79 5.65 10.03
CA ALA A 44 -9.85 5.06 9.23
C ALA A 44 -9.59 3.56 9.08
N ILE A 45 -10.57 2.72 9.41
CA ILE A 45 -10.49 1.26 9.25
C ILE A 45 -11.69 0.80 8.45
N ALA A 46 -11.45 0.05 7.38
CA ALA A 46 -12.52 -0.52 6.58
C ALA A 46 -12.87 -1.94 7.04
N ASN A 47 -14.15 -2.29 7.06
CA ASN A 47 -14.64 -3.66 7.20
C ASN A 47 -15.71 -3.90 6.14
N GLY A 48 -15.37 -4.70 5.13
CA GLY A 48 -16.18 -4.82 3.92
C GLY A 48 -16.34 -3.46 3.24
N ALA A 49 -17.59 -3.03 3.05
CA ALA A 49 -17.95 -1.79 2.38
C ALA A 49 -18.06 -0.57 3.33
N VAL A 50 -17.81 -0.76 4.64
CA VAL A 50 -17.94 0.28 5.66
C VAL A 50 -16.56 0.74 6.11
N VAL A 51 -16.29 2.04 6.02
CA VAL A 51 -15.11 2.66 6.64
C VAL A 51 -15.55 3.34 7.91
N ARG A 52 -14.89 3.06 9.03
CA ARG A 52 -15.15 3.70 10.31
C ARG A 52 -13.96 4.54 10.73
N PHE A 53 -14.22 5.59 11.50
CA PHE A 53 -13.23 6.55 11.95
C PHE A 53 -13.16 6.56 13.46
N TRP A 54 -11.95 6.64 13.99
CA TRP A 54 -11.70 6.80 15.42
C TRP A 54 -10.63 7.84 15.68
N ASN A 55 -10.63 8.39 16.88
CA ASN A 55 -9.49 9.10 17.43
C ASN A 55 -8.50 8.05 17.98
N PRO A 56 -7.28 7.93 17.44
CA PRO A 56 -6.35 6.89 17.87
C PRO A 56 -5.75 7.14 19.27
N SER A 57 -5.78 8.38 19.77
CA SER A 57 -5.28 8.71 21.12
C SER A 57 -6.30 8.38 22.21
N THR A 58 -7.60 8.59 21.95
CA THR A 58 -8.66 8.36 22.94
C THR A 58 -9.42 7.05 22.73
N GLY A 59 -9.39 6.50 21.52
CA GLY A 59 -10.21 5.37 21.11
C GLY A 59 -11.66 5.75 20.73
N ASP A 60 -12.00 7.03 20.76
CA ASP A 60 -13.37 7.49 20.52
C ASP A 60 -13.79 7.24 19.07
N TYR A 61 -15.01 6.76 18.89
CA TYR A 61 -15.63 6.64 17.58
C TYR A 61 -16.03 8.01 17.05
N VAL A 62 -15.62 8.32 15.81
CA VAL A 62 -15.84 9.62 15.15
C VAL A 62 -16.94 9.54 14.09
N GLY A 63 -17.10 8.39 13.43
CA GLY A 63 -18.14 8.21 12.42
C GLY A 63 -17.86 7.10 11.42
N GLU A 64 -18.68 7.01 10.38
CA GLU A 64 -18.56 5.97 9.36
C GLU A 64 -19.04 6.40 7.97
N LEU A 65 -18.40 5.83 6.95
CA LEU A 65 -18.76 5.93 5.55
C LEU A 65 -19.28 4.57 5.08
N LYS A 66 -20.49 4.54 4.56
CA LYS A 66 -21.09 3.33 4.00
C LYS A 66 -21.07 3.37 2.49
N HIS A 67 -20.44 2.39 1.88
CA HIS A 67 -20.69 2.08 0.47
C HIS A 67 -21.87 1.13 0.40
N GLU A 68 -23.01 1.62 -0.10
CA GLU A 68 -24.12 0.75 -0.43
C GLU A 68 -23.73 -0.17 -1.61
N GLY A 69 -24.00 -1.47 -1.49
CA GLY A 69 -23.79 -2.42 -2.58
C GLY A 69 -23.34 -3.81 -2.13
N ASN A 70 -22.88 -4.60 -3.09
CA ASN A 70 -22.48 -5.99 -2.91
C ASN A 70 -20.97 -6.09 -2.56
N ALA A 71 -20.40 -7.30 -2.59
CA ALA A 71 -18.98 -7.52 -2.31
C ALA A 71 -18.01 -6.68 -3.17
N SER A 72 -18.43 -6.19 -4.34
CA SER A 72 -17.64 -5.28 -5.18
C SER A 72 -17.50 -3.88 -4.55
N SER A 73 -18.39 -3.52 -3.63
CA SER A 73 -18.30 -2.31 -2.82
C SER A 73 -17.33 -2.43 -1.65
N ASN A 74 -16.76 -3.62 -1.41
CA ASN A 74 -15.76 -3.78 -0.35
C ASN A 74 -14.56 -2.88 -0.64
N VAL A 75 -14.04 -2.26 0.41
CA VAL A 75 -12.87 -1.40 0.32
C VAL A 75 -11.64 -2.28 0.14
N SER A 76 -10.83 -1.95 -0.86
CA SER A 76 -9.60 -2.65 -1.18
C SER A 76 -8.35 -1.83 -0.84
N SER A 77 -8.45 -0.49 -0.81
CA SER A 77 -7.36 0.41 -0.47
C SER A 77 -7.88 1.76 0.02
N MET A 78 -7.10 2.47 0.84
CA MET A 78 -7.42 3.79 1.39
C MET A 78 -6.18 4.64 1.62
N ALA A 79 -6.28 5.96 1.44
CA ALA A 79 -5.23 6.91 1.80
C ALA A 79 -5.80 8.29 2.10
N PHE A 80 -5.24 8.94 3.12
CA PHE A 80 -5.50 10.36 3.37
C PHE A 80 -4.67 11.24 2.44
N SER A 81 -5.20 12.41 2.09
CA SER A 81 -4.39 13.47 1.46
C SER A 81 -3.31 13.94 2.43
N SER A 82 -2.22 14.50 1.91
CA SER A 82 -1.10 14.95 2.74
C SER A 82 -1.45 16.09 3.70
N ASP A 83 -2.49 16.86 3.40
CA ASP A 83 -3.08 17.86 4.30
C ASP A 83 -4.13 17.28 5.27
N GLY A 84 -4.43 15.98 5.18
CA GLY A 84 -5.41 15.26 6.01
C GLY A 84 -6.87 15.63 5.75
N THR A 85 -7.16 16.48 4.76
CA THR A 85 -8.50 17.00 4.52
C THR A 85 -9.40 16.02 3.76
N LEU A 86 -8.81 15.13 2.96
CA LEU A 86 -9.51 14.16 2.13
C LEU A 86 -9.12 12.72 2.49
N LEU A 87 -10.04 11.80 2.31
CA LEU A 87 -9.80 10.36 2.31
C LEU A 87 -10.22 9.79 0.94
N ALA A 88 -9.29 9.19 0.22
CA ALA A 88 -9.59 8.38 -0.96
C ALA A 88 -9.84 6.93 -0.55
N VAL A 89 -10.86 6.33 -1.15
CA VAL A 89 -11.32 4.96 -0.89
C VAL A 89 -11.49 4.26 -2.23
N GLY A 90 -10.72 3.20 -2.45
CA GLY A 90 -10.80 2.33 -3.62
C GLY A 90 -11.51 1.03 -3.28
N THR A 91 -12.26 0.47 -4.23
CA THR A 91 -13.03 -0.77 -4.02
C THR A 91 -12.60 -1.93 -4.90
N TYR A 92 -13.07 -3.13 -4.54
CA TYR A 92 -12.91 -4.34 -5.35
C TYR A 92 -13.62 -4.27 -6.71
N GLY A 93 -14.62 -3.42 -6.85
CA GLY A 93 -15.34 -3.18 -8.10
C GLY A 93 -14.82 -1.97 -8.87
N GLY A 94 -13.62 -1.47 -8.56
CA GLY A 94 -12.98 -0.39 -9.33
C GLY A 94 -13.46 1.03 -9.04
N ASP A 95 -14.36 1.21 -8.08
CA ASP A 95 -14.79 2.56 -7.69
C ASP A 95 -13.69 3.23 -6.86
N VAL A 96 -13.33 4.47 -7.23
CA VAL A 96 -12.55 5.39 -6.38
C VAL A 96 -13.44 6.54 -5.93
N LYS A 97 -13.75 6.58 -4.62
CA LYS A 97 -14.53 7.66 -4.00
C LYS A 97 -13.67 8.45 -3.04
N ILE A 98 -13.85 9.76 -3.07
CA ILE A 98 -13.10 10.70 -2.23
C ILE A 98 -14.08 11.41 -1.31
N TRP A 99 -13.72 11.45 -0.04
CA TRP A 99 -14.54 11.99 1.03
C TRP A 99 -13.79 13.11 1.75
N VAL A 100 -14.52 14.12 2.20
CA VAL A 100 -13.97 15.09 3.15
C VAL A 100 -13.83 14.39 4.50
N ALA A 101 -12.61 14.29 5.02
CA ALA A 101 -12.30 13.51 6.24
C ALA A 101 -13.11 14.00 7.46
N ALA A 102 -13.15 15.31 7.68
CA ALA A 102 -13.80 15.89 8.85
C ALA A 102 -15.33 15.77 8.82
N SER A 103 -15.94 16.02 7.65
CA SER A 103 -17.41 16.02 7.52
C SER A 103 -17.99 14.67 7.08
N GLN A 104 -17.12 13.74 6.63
CA GLN A 104 -17.51 12.43 6.10
C GLN A 104 -18.51 12.54 4.93
N LYS A 105 -18.45 13.65 4.18
CA LYS A 105 -19.28 13.88 2.99
C LYS A 105 -18.52 13.52 1.72
N LEU A 106 -19.22 12.96 0.75
CA LEU A 106 -18.65 12.63 -0.55
C LEU A 106 -18.21 13.92 -1.23
N PHE A 107 -16.93 14.00 -1.58
CA PHE A 107 -16.32 15.13 -2.27
C PHE A 107 -16.30 14.90 -3.78
N SER A 108 -15.80 13.74 -4.20
CA SER A 108 -15.70 13.38 -5.61
C SER A 108 -15.83 11.87 -5.80
N LYS A 109 -16.26 11.47 -6.99
CA LYS A 109 -16.19 10.10 -7.48
C LYS A 109 -15.44 10.14 -8.79
N LEU A 110 -14.27 9.51 -8.84
CA LEU A 110 -13.52 9.44 -10.09
C LEU A 110 -14.22 8.46 -11.03
N PRO A 111 -14.57 8.89 -12.26
CA PRO A 111 -15.13 8.00 -13.24
C PRO A 111 -14.00 7.21 -13.91
N ASP A 112 -14.17 5.90 -14.03
CA ASP A 112 -13.79 5.23 -15.27
C ASP A 112 -14.74 4.06 -15.54
N LYS A 113 -15.53 4.19 -16.62
CA LYS A 113 -16.48 3.18 -17.08
C LYS A 113 -16.11 2.70 -18.48
N ASP A 114 -14.82 2.58 -18.75
CA ASP A 114 -14.41 1.65 -19.79
C ASP A 114 -14.53 0.22 -19.24
N LYS A 115 -15.25 -0.59 -20.02
CA LYS A 115 -15.97 -1.79 -19.58
C LYS A 115 -14.99 -2.82 -19.02
N HIS A 116 -14.85 -2.86 -17.70
CA HIS A 116 -14.58 -3.99 -16.79
C HIS A 116 -13.94 -3.37 -15.54
N ALA A 117 -14.78 -2.89 -14.61
CA ALA A 117 -14.32 -2.22 -13.40
C ALA A 117 -13.57 -3.23 -12.50
N ASP A 118 -12.25 -3.31 -12.68
CA ASP A 118 -11.38 -4.19 -11.92
C ASP A 118 -11.01 -3.54 -10.59
N ARG A 119 -10.63 -4.36 -9.61
CA ARG A 119 -10.23 -3.96 -8.27
C ARG A 119 -9.19 -2.84 -8.33
N ILE A 120 -9.37 -1.85 -7.46
CA ILE A 120 -8.30 -0.93 -7.09
C ILE A 120 -7.33 -1.67 -6.16
N TYR A 121 -6.09 -1.89 -6.61
CA TYR A 121 -5.11 -2.64 -5.80
C TYR A 121 -4.44 -1.72 -4.78
N ALA A 122 -3.94 -0.57 -5.23
CA ALA A 122 -3.40 0.46 -4.37
C ALA A 122 -3.83 1.86 -4.82
N LEU A 123 -3.83 2.78 -3.85
CA LEU A 123 -4.04 4.20 -4.07
C LEU A 123 -3.19 5.01 -3.09
N ALA A 124 -2.72 6.17 -3.51
CA ALA A 124 -1.88 7.04 -2.71
C ALA A 124 -1.99 8.49 -3.20
N PHE A 125 -2.13 9.44 -2.26
CA PHE A 125 -1.91 10.84 -2.56
C PHE A 125 -0.40 11.13 -2.60
N SER A 126 0.03 11.93 -3.56
CA SER A 126 1.40 12.44 -3.58
C SER A 126 1.64 13.32 -2.35
N PRO A 127 2.76 13.19 -1.61
CA PRO A 127 3.06 13.99 -0.43
C PRO A 127 2.99 15.51 -0.66
N ASN A 128 3.38 15.98 -1.84
CA ASN A 128 3.28 17.39 -2.24
C ASN A 128 1.83 17.89 -2.49
N GLY A 129 0.83 17.01 -2.35
CA GLY A 129 -0.60 17.31 -2.47
C GLY A 129 -1.09 17.60 -3.87
N LYS A 130 -0.29 17.36 -4.93
CA LYS A 130 -0.65 17.75 -6.31
C LYS A 130 -1.43 16.69 -7.08
N SER A 131 -1.37 15.43 -6.65
CA SER A 131 -1.97 14.32 -7.38
C SER A 131 -2.45 13.19 -6.47
N LEU A 132 -3.39 12.41 -7.00
CA LEU A 132 -3.76 11.09 -6.52
C LEU A 132 -3.33 10.06 -7.56
N VAL A 133 -2.69 8.99 -7.12
CA VAL A 133 -2.42 7.81 -7.94
C VAL A 133 -3.25 6.66 -7.44
N PHE A 134 -3.76 5.87 -8.38
CA PHE A 134 -4.25 4.54 -8.09
C PHE A 134 -3.95 3.62 -9.25
N ASN A 135 -4.01 2.32 -8.99
CA ASN A 135 -3.85 1.32 -10.03
C ASN A 135 -4.98 0.29 -9.99
N ASN A 136 -5.32 -0.18 -11.17
CA ASN A 136 -6.20 -1.34 -11.37
C ASN A 136 -5.39 -2.45 -12.07
N LYS A 137 -6.07 -3.41 -12.68
CA LYS A 137 -5.42 -4.50 -13.41
C LYS A 137 -4.72 -4.05 -14.69
N ASP A 138 -5.24 -3.02 -15.34
CA ASP A 138 -4.87 -2.65 -16.71
C ASP A 138 -3.95 -1.42 -16.77
N ALA A 139 -4.04 -0.53 -15.77
CA ALA A 139 -3.26 0.70 -15.75
C ALA A 139 -2.95 1.24 -14.35
N ILE A 140 -1.98 2.15 -14.32
CA ILE A 140 -1.78 3.14 -13.26
C ILE A 140 -2.28 4.49 -13.77
N GLU A 141 -3.05 5.18 -12.93
CA GLU A 141 -3.63 6.48 -13.28
C GLU A 141 -3.20 7.56 -12.30
N TRP A 142 -2.89 8.73 -12.85
CA TRP A 142 -2.64 9.95 -12.10
C TRP A 142 -3.79 10.90 -12.32
N TRP A 143 -4.30 11.42 -11.22
CA TRP A 143 -5.35 12.41 -11.19
C TRP A 143 -4.84 13.66 -10.51
N ASP A 144 -5.30 14.80 -10.99
CA ASP A 144 -4.92 16.09 -10.42
C ASP A 144 -5.53 16.26 -9.02
N ARG A 145 -5.00 17.21 -8.24
CA ARG A 145 -5.52 17.51 -6.89
C ARG A 145 -7.02 17.81 -6.89
N SER A 146 -7.55 18.46 -7.93
CA SER A 146 -8.98 18.76 -7.99
C SER A 146 -9.84 17.52 -8.24
N LEU A 147 -9.21 16.40 -8.64
CA LEU A 147 -9.85 15.12 -8.92
C LEU A 147 -10.90 15.25 -10.04
N THR A 148 -10.63 16.15 -10.99
CA THR A 148 -11.49 16.39 -12.15
C THR A 148 -10.80 16.04 -13.45
N LYS A 149 -9.47 15.93 -13.46
CA LYS A 149 -8.68 15.66 -14.64
C LYS A 149 -7.73 14.49 -14.42
N LYS A 150 -7.85 13.47 -15.28
CA LYS A 150 -6.81 12.45 -15.46
C LYS A 150 -5.59 13.14 -16.08
N LEU A 151 -4.50 13.20 -15.33
CA LEU A 151 -3.23 13.78 -15.76
C LEU A 151 -2.48 12.82 -16.69
N ARG A 152 -2.56 11.52 -16.41
CA ARG A 152 -1.82 10.46 -17.10
C ARG A 152 -2.43 9.10 -16.83
N GLN A 153 -2.23 8.20 -17.79
CA GLN A 153 -2.43 6.76 -17.64
C GLN A 153 -1.18 6.04 -18.16
N LEU A 154 -0.70 5.04 -17.42
CA LEU A 154 0.29 4.08 -17.89
C LEU A 154 -0.40 2.72 -17.99
N GLU A 155 -0.67 2.28 -19.21
CA GLU A 155 -1.18 0.93 -19.47
C GLU A 155 -0.06 -0.10 -19.31
N PHE A 156 -0.36 -1.24 -18.70
CA PHE A 156 0.66 -2.26 -18.49
C PHE A 156 0.96 -3.00 -19.79
N GLY A 157 2.21 -2.85 -20.26
CA GLY A 157 2.78 -3.61 -21.38
C GLY A 157 3.90 -4.58 -20.95
N ARG A 158 4.03 -4.88 -19.66
CA ARG A 158 5.06 -5.81 -19.18
C ARG A 158 4.62 -7.25 -19.39
N THR A 159 5.04 -7.83 -20.51
CA THR A 159 4.90 -9.27 -20.75
C THR A 159 5.68 -10.03 -19.68
N ILE A 160 4.99 -10.89 -18.92
CA ILE A 160 5.67 -11.84 -18.05
C ILE A 160 6.46 -12.77 -18.98
N THR A 161 7.79 -12.79 -18.85
CA THR A 161 8.72 -13.40 -19.83
C THR A 161 8.46 -14.88 -20.12
N ASP A 162 7.67 -15.57 -19.28
CA ASP A 162 7.33 -16.98 -19.43
C ASP A 162 5.87 -17.26 -19.84
N ARG A 163 5.04 -16.21 -19.99
CA ARG A 163 3.61 -16.30 -20.37
C ARG A 163 3.22 -15.14 -21.27
N ALA A 164 3.31 -15.37 -22.58
CA ALA A 164 3.15 -14.36 -23.63
C ALA A 164 1.81 -13.58 -23.61
N ASP A 165 0.80 -14.06 -22.86
CA ASP A 165 -0.53 -13.45 -22.78
C ASP A 165 -0.92 -12.95 -21.37
N GLU A 166 -0.01 -13.00 -20.37
CA GLU A 166 -0.24 -12.46 -19.03
C GLU A 166 0.64 -11.24 -18.77
N TYR A 167 0.01 -10.09 -18.49
CA TYR A 167 0.68 -8.87 -18.09
C TYR A 167 0.92 -8.85 -16.58
N ALA A 168 2.07 -8.31 -16.17
CA ALA A 168 2.34 -8.07 -14.75
C ALA A 168 1.35 -7.02 -14.21
N THR A 169 0.66 -7.37 -13.12
CA THR A 169 -0.34 -6.50 -12.49
C THR A 169 0.24 -5.83 -11.25
N ALA A 170 0.09 -4.52 -11.17
CA ALA A 170 0.55 -3.77 -10.01
C ALA A 170 -0.26 -4.15 -8.75
N GLN A 171 0.46 -4.46 -7.68
CA GLN A 171 -0.09 -4.89 -6.39
C GLN A 171 -0.04 -3.79 -5.33
N ALA A 172 0.99 -2.94 -5.37
CA ALA A 172 1.16 -1.82 -4.47
C ALA A 172 1.82 -0.64 -5.18
N ALA A 173 1.57 0.58 -4.69
CA ALA A 173 2.21 1.79 -5.16
C ALA A 173 2.50 2.72 -3.98
N ALA A 174 3.66 3.35 -3.97
CA ALA A 174 4.08 4.28 -2.92
C ALA A 174 4.89 5.43 -3.51
N PHE A 175 4.63 6.66 -3.05
CA PHE A 175 5.45 7.82 -3.41
C PHE A 175 6.65 7.94 -2.48
N SER A 176 7.77 8.43 -3.02
CA SER A 176 8.85 8.94 -2.17
C SER A 176 8.38 10.17 -1.38
N PRO A 177 8.92 10.44 -0.17
CA PRO A 177 8.49 11.56 0.67
C PRO A 177 8.59 12.94 0.00
N ASP A 178 9.60 13.12 -0.87
CA ASP A 178 9.80 14.34 -1.66
C ASP A 178 8.88 14.42 -2.91
N SER A 179 8.05 13.39 -3.14
CA SER A 179 7.16 13.23 -4.29
C SER A 179 7.83 13.16 -5.65
N THR A 180 9.15 12.93 -5.71
CA THR A 180 9.89 12.86 -6.98
C THR A 180 9.82 11.48 -7.63
N LEU A 181 9.57 10.42 -6.86
CA LEU A 181 9.49 9.05 -7.34
C LEU A 181 8.17 8.39 -6.96
N LEU A 182 7.76 7.44 -7.79
CA LEU A 182 6.71 6.47 -7.49
C LEU A 182 7.30 5.06 -7.61
N ALA A 183 7.30 4.29 -6.53
CA ALA A 183 7.57 2.86 -6.58
C ALA A 183 6.27 2.10 -6.82
N VAL A 184 6.30 1.11 -7.70
CA VAL A 184 5.17 0.24 -8.00
C VAL A 184 5.64 -1.20 -7.93
N ALA A 185 4.93 -2.04 -7.18
CA ALA A 185 5.25 -3.44 -7.00
C ALA A 185 4.31 -4.30 -7.84
N TYR A 186 4.82 -5.41 -8.36
CA TYR A 186 4.12 -6.24 -9.33
C TYR A 186 3.98 -7.69 -8.87
N ASN A 187 3.01 -8.39 -9.45
CA ASN A 187 2.72 -9.80 -9.16
C ASN A 187 3.79 -10.77 -9.69
N ASP A 188 4.64 -10.34 -10.62
CA ASP A 188 5.80 -11.08 -11.11
C ASP A 188 6.97 -11.10 -10.10
N GLY A 189 6.89 -10.28 -9.07
CA GLY A 189 7.90 -10.17 -8.02
C GLY A 189 8.83 -8.98 -8.17
N ASP A 190 8.73 -8.22 -9.26
CA ASP A 190 9.53 -7.02 -9.44
C ASP A 190 8.86 -5.80 -8.78
N ALA A 191 9.65 -4.74 -8.63
CA ALA A 191 9.15 -3.39 -8.45
C ALA A 191 9.78 -2.46 -9.48
N VAL A 192 9.03 -1.46 -9.94
CA VAL A 192 9.51 -0.45 -10.87
C VAL A 192 9.48 0.91 -10.20
N ILE A 193 10.56 1.66 -10.34
CA ILE A 193 10.68 3.04 -9.89
C ILE A 193 10.41 3.94 -11.08
N TYR A 194 9.39 4.79 -10.96
CA TYR A 194 9.03 5.80 -11.94
C TYR A 194 9.41 7.20 -11.44
N ASP A 195 9.76 8.07 -12.37
CA ASP A 195 9.71 9.51 -12.11
C ASP A 195 8.24 9.92 -11.94
N SER A 196 7.93 10.56 -10.83
CA SER A 196 6.56 10.93 -10.46
C SER A 196 5.99 12.03 -11.36
N ALA A 197 6.82 12.92 -11.87
CA ALA A 197 6.38 14.07 -12.66
C ALA A 197 6.01 13.66 -14.09
N ASP A 198 6.80 12.76 -14.69
CA ASP A 198 6.63 12.38 -16.09
C ASP A 198 6.37 10.89 -16.33
N GLY A 199 6.16 10.10 -15.28
CA GLY A 199 5.83 8.68 -15.35
C GLY A 199 6.88 7.82 -16.05
N ARG A 200 8.09 8.34 -16.29
CA ARG A 200 9.15 7.61 -16.98
C ARG A 200 9.72 6.55 -16.05
N GLU A 201 9.88 5.34 -16.56
CA GLU A 201 10.60 4.28 -15.86
C GLU A 201 12.05 4.71 -15.62
N ARG A 202 12.44 4.73 -14.34
CA ARG A 202 13.80 5.02 -13.89
C ARG A 202 14.61 3.74 -13.70
N ALA A 203 14.00 2.71 -13.12
CA ALA A 203 14.66 1.44 -12.84
C ALA A 203 13.70 0.31 -12.50
N VAL A 204 14.21 -0.91 -12.64
CA VAL A 204 13.56 -2.16 -12.23
C VAL A 204 14.34 -2.75 -11.07
N LEU A 205 13.64 -3.08 -10.00
CA LEU A 205 14.17 -3.75 -8.82
C LEU A 205 13.70 -5.20 -8.82
N LEU A 206 14.64 -6.14 -8.94
CA LEU A 206 14.37 -7.58 -8.88
C LEU A 206 14.15 -7.98 -7.41
N CYS A 207 12.91 -7.83 -6.95
CA CYS A 207 12.60 -7.86 -5.52
C CYS A 207 12.38 -9.28 -4.99
N GLN A 208 11.32 -9.95 -5.42
CA GLN A 208 10.83 -11.14 -4.75
C GLN A 208 10.71 -12.27 -5.76
N LYS A 209 10.77 -13.53 -5.30
CA LYS A 209 10.59 -14.71 -6.18
C LYS A 209 9.13 -14.97 -6.54
N LYS A 210 8.22 -14.31 -5.82
CA LYS A 210 6.77 -14.31 -6.02
C LYS A 210 6.32 -12.85 -5.95
N ALA A 211 5.02 -12.59 -6.11
CA ALA A 211 4.45 -11.24 -6.05
C ALA A 211 5.06 -10.36 -4.94
N THR A 212 5.52 -9.17 -5.32
CA THR A 212 5.82 -8.10 -4.38
C THR A 212 4.51 -7.43 -4.05
N SER A 213 4.12 -7.47 -2.78
CA SER A 213 2.81 -7.03 -2.31
C SER A 213 2.90 -5.87 -1.33
N TYR A 214 4.11 -5.44 -0.95
CA TYR A 214 4.33 -4.31 -0.05
C TYR A 214 5.48 -3.42 -0.50
N LEU A 215 5.28 -2.11 -0.34
CA LEU A 215 6.25 -1.05 -0.59
C LEU A 215 6.15 0.00 0.51
N ASP A 216 7.28 0.45 1.03
CA ASP A 216 7.34 1.60 1.92
C ASP A 216 8.67 2.34 1.78
N PHE A 217 8.63 3.67 1.65
CA PHE A 217 9.84 4.48 1.68
C PHE A 217 10.19 4.84 3.12
N SER A 218 11.48 4.91 3.43
CA SER A 218 11.88 5.55 4.70
C SER A 218 11.44 7.02 4.71
N PRO A 219 11.16 7.61 5.88
CA PRO A 219 10.70 9.01 5.97
C PRO A 219 11.66 10.05 5.36
N ASP A 220 12.95 9.74 5.32
CA ASP A 220 13.98 10.56 4.68
C ASP A 220 14.14 10.31 3.17
N GLY A 221 13.39 9.33 2.62
CA GLY A 221 13.39 8.95 1.21
C GLY A 221 14.63 8.19 0.73
N ARG A 222 15.56 7.85 1.64
CA ARG A 222 16.83 7.22 1.26
C ARG A 222 16.69 5.74 0.98
N LEU A 223 15.76 5.08 1.66
CA LEU A 223 15.53 3.65 1.57
C LEU A 223 14.14 3.34 1.01
N LEU A 224 14.07 2.22 0.30
CA LEU A 224 12.81 1.58 -0.03
C LEU A 224 12.80 0.16 0.54
N LEU A 225 11.75 -0.15 1.27
CA LEU A 225 11.42 -1.49 1.73
C LEU A 225 10.46 -2.13 0.73
N THR A 226 10.76 -3.37 0.36
CA THR A 226 9.91 -4.21 -0.49
C THR A 226 9.63 -5.51 0.25
N GLY A 227 8.40 -6.01 0.19
CA GLY A 227 7.99 -7.27 0.83
C GLY A 227 7.07 -8.08 -0.07
N GLY A 228 7.16 -9.41 -0.01
CA GLY A 228 6.44 -10.27 -0.95
C GLY A 228 5.88 -11.58 -0.40
N ASP A 229 5.29 -12.32 -1.34
CA ASP A 229 4.59 -13.60 -1.14
C ASP A 229 5.51 -14.79 -0.89
N ASP A 230 6.82 -14.60 -1.05
CA ASP A 230 7.85 -15.54 -0.65
C ASP A 230 8.33 -15.34 0.81
N GLY A 231 7.75 -14.38 1.52
CA GLY A 231 8.08 -14.06 2.91
C GLY A 231 9.37 -13.28 3.08
N THR A 232 10.02 -12.85 2.00
CA THR A 232 11.21 -12.01 2.12
C THR A 232 10.88 -10.53 2.11
N LEU A 233 11.71 -9.78 2.81
CA LEU A 233 11.79 -8.34 2.73
C LEU A 233 13.15 -7.96 2.14
N LYS A 234 13.20 -6.93 1.31
CA LYS A 234 14.45 -6.35 0.84
C LYS A 234 14.47 -4.85 1.06
N LEU A 235 15.63 -4.34 1.47
CA LEU A 235 15.93 -2.92 1.60
C LEU A 235 16.82 -2.48 0.45
N TRP A 236 16.44 -1.37 -0.16
CA TRP A 236 17.09 -0.78 -1.32
C TRP A 236 17.58 0.62 -1.00
N ASP A 237 18.78 0.95 -1.43
CA ASP A 237 19.25 2.34 -1.47
C ASP A 237 18.68 3.02 -2.71
N ILE A 238 17.92 4.10 -2.52
CA ILE A 238 17.22 4.77 -3.63
C ILE A 238 18.16 5.59 -4.51
N ALA A 239 19.26 6.11 -3.97
CA ALA A 239 20.21 6.91 -4.73
C ALA A 239 20.98 6.07 -5.76
N THR A 240 21.36 4.86 -5.37
CA THR A 240 22.17 3.91 -6.16
C THR A 240 21.35 2.79 -6.78
N LEU A 241 20.09 2.62 -6.35
CA LEU A 241 19.17 1.55 -6.77
C LEU A 241 19.74 0.14 -6.53
N ARG A 242 20.54 0.00 -5.47
CA ARG A 242 21.15 -1.27 -5.09
C ARG A 242 20.45 -1.86 -3.89
N GLU A 243 20.30 -3.18 -3.91
CA GLU A 243 19.87 -3.93 -2.74
C GLU A 243 20.96 -3.85 -1.66
N LEU A 244 20.56 -3.39 -0.48
CA LEU A 244 21.41 -3.33 0.70
C LEU A 244 21.30 -4.62 1.52
N LEU A 245 20.06 -5.08 1.76
CA LEU A 245 19.76 -6.21 2.64
C LEU A 245 18.62 -7.05 2.10
N THR A 246 18.73 -8.38 2.27
CA THR A 246 17.61 -9.33 2.20
C THR A 246 17.34 -9.86 3.60
N LEU A 247 16.14 -9.65 4.10
CA LEU A 247 15.69 -10.12 5.41
C LEU A 247 14.79 -11.34 5.23
N ARG A 248 15.26 -12.49 5.74
CA ARG A 248 14.55 -13.79 5.70
C ARG A 248 13.96 -14.12 7.07
N TRP A 249 13.31 -13.15 7.67
CA TRP A 249 12.77 -13.28 9.02
C TRP A 249 11.45 -14.06 9.07
N HIS A 250 10.70 -14.01 7.98
CA HIS A 250 9.38 -14.61 7.85
C HIS A 250 9.45 -15.80 6.88
N THR A 251 8.71 -16.86 7.20
CA THR A 251 8.58 -18.05 6.35
C THR A 251 7.32 -18.03 5.50
N ASN A 252 6.42 -17.08 5.77
CA ASN A 252 5.16 -16.88 5.09
C ASN A 252 5.04 -15.46 4.56
N LYS A 253 4.06 -15.25 3.67
CA LYS A 253 3.84 -13.98 2.95
C LYS A 253 3.84 -12.80 3.91
N ILE A 254 4.52 -11.74 3.51
CA ILE A 254 4.49 -10.45 4.22
C ILE A 254 3.11 -9.83 4.07
N MET A 255 2.49 -9.50 5.20
CA MET A 255 1.14 -8.91 5.28
C MET A 255 1.20 -7.41 5.51
N ALA A 256 2.19 -6.95 6.28
CA ALA A 256 2.43 -5.54 6.51
C ALA A 256 3.91 -5.29 6.82
N ALA A 257 4.39 -4.12 6.41
CA ALA A 257 5.67 -3.61 6.81
C ALA A 257 5.63 -2.08 6.87
N ALA A 258 6.30 -1.47 7.84
CA ALA A 258 6.33 -0.01 7.96
C ALA A 258 7.62 0.47 8.62
N PHE A 259 8.16 1.59 8.13
CA PHE A 259 9.11 2.40 8.89
C PHE A 259 8.41 3.15 10.02
N SER A 260 9.11 3.35 11.13
CA SER A 260 8.69 4.34 12.13
C SER A 260 8.84 5.75 11.55
N PRO A 261 8.07 6.75 12.04
CA PRO A 261 8.13 8.12 11.54
C PRO A 261 9.51 8.79 11.65
N ASP A 262 10.34 8.35 12.60
CA ASP A 262 11.74 8.79 12.77
C ASP A 262 12.73 8.01 11.89
N GLY A 263 12.25 7.02 11.12
CA GLY A 263 13.04 6.15 10.26
C GLY A 263 13.91 5.13 10.99
N GLN A 264 13.86 5.06 12.33
CA GLN A 264 14.82 4.28 13.13
C GLN A 264 14.42 2.81 13.31
N LYS A 265 13.17 2.46 13.01
CA LYS A 265 12.64 1.12 13.22
C LYS A 265 11.85 0.64 12.02
N LEU A 266 11.85 -0.67 11.86
CA LEU A 266 11.00 -1.41 10.94
C LEU A 266 10.09 -2.33 11.74
N ALA A 267 8.79 -2.27 11.50
CA ALA A 267 7.83 -3.25 11.98
C ALA A 267 7.36 -4.10 10.79
N THR A 268 7.35 -5.43 10.95
CA THR A 268 6.98 -6.38 9.89
C THR A 268 6.07 -7.47 10.42
N LEU A 269 5.07 -7.86 9.63
CA LEU A 269 4.05 -8.85 9.98
C LEU A 269 3.87 -9.83 8.82
N ASP A 270 3.79 -11.12 9.13
CA ASP A 270 3.47 -12.17 8.16
C ASP A 270 2.09 -12.80 8.37
N ASP A 271 1.73 -13.71 7.46
CA ASP A 271 0.44 -14.41 7.44
C ASP A 271 0.22 -15.33 8.65
N ASP A 272 1.30 -15.73 9.34
CA ASP A 272 1.24 -16.50 10.59
C ASP A 272 1.11 -15.61 11.83
N HIS A 273 0.88 -14.31 11.64
CA HIS A 273 0.76 -13.31 12.70
C HIS A 273 2.06 -13.08 13.50
N ASN A 274 3.21 -13.40 12.91
CA ASN A 274 4.50 -13.08 13.52
C ASN A 274 4.81 -11.61 13.28
N LEU A 275 4.77 -10.82 14.36
CA LEU A 275 5.24 -9.44 14.37
C LEU A 275 6.71 -9.39 14.76
N ARG A 276 7.52 -8.69 13.97
CA ARG A 276 8.90 -8.35 14.31
C ARG A 276 9.10 -6.84 14.28
N VAL A 277 9.91 -6.35 15.21
CA VAL A 277 10.38 -4.96 15.24
C VAL A 277 11.89 -4.98 15.27
N TRP A 278 12.51 -4.19 14.40
CA TRP A 278 13.97 -4.16 14.23
C TRP A 278 14.46 -2.74 14.02
N HIS A 279 15.74 -2.47 14.29
CA HIS A 279 16.35 -1.17 14.06
C HIS A 279 16.73 -1.00 12.59
N ALA A 280 16.05 -0.08 11.91
CA ALA A 280 16.33 0.22 10.51
C ALA A 280 17.77 0.77 10.37
N PRO A 281 18.49 0.43 9.28
CA PRO A 281 19.74 1.11 8.99
C PRO A 281 19.41 2.56 8.63
N THR A 282 20.12 3.50 9.23
CA THR A 282 19.88 4.94 8.99
C THR A 282 20.64 5.47 7.79
N ASP A 283 21.61 4.69 7.30
CA ASP A 283 22.28 4.93 6.03
C ASP A 283 22.70 3.62 5.35
N ALA A 284 23.10 3.73 4.08
CA ALA A 284 23.52 2.59 3.28
C ALA A 284 24.82 1.93 3.77
N VAL A 285 25.71 2.68 4.43
CA VAL A 285 26.99 2.14 4.94
C VAL A 285 26.73 1.22 6.11
N GLU A 286 25.86 1.63 7.04
CA GLU A 286 25.40 0.84 8.17
C GLU A 286 24.69 -0.44 7.67
N ALA A 287 23.85 -0.31 6.66
CA ALA A 287 23.16 -1.45 6.07
C ALA A 287 24.14 -2.48 5.48
N VAL A 288 25.15 -2.03 4.73
CA VAL A 288 26.18 -2.90 4.14
C VAL A 288 27.04 -3.54 5.23
N ALA A 289 27.50 -2.77 6.23
CA ALA A 289 28.28 -3.31 7.34
C ALA A 289 27.52 -4.41 8.11
N ARG A 290 26.20 -4.26 8.27
CA ARG A 290 25.34 -5.27 8.91
C ARG A 290 25.11 -6.51 8.04
N ARG A 291 25.28 -6.42 6.72
CA ARG A 291 25.25 -7.58 5.81
C ARG A 291 26.46 -8.50 6.00
N GLU A 292 27.61 -7.94 6.38
CA GLU A 292 28.88 -8.64 6.54
C GLU A 292 29.17 -9.08 7.99
N GLY A 293 28.31 -8.70 8.94
CA GLY A 293 28.36 -9.17 10.32
C GLY A 293 27.81 -10.60 10.48
N PRO A 294 28.30 -11.37 11.48
CA PRO A 294 27.86 -12.74 11.75
C PRO A 294 26.40 -12.86 12.24
#